data_AF-A0A1F2XQ78-F1
#
_entry.id   AF-A0A1F2XQ78-F1
#
_cell.length_a   1.000
_cell.length_b   1.000
_cell.length_c   1.000
_cell.angle_alpha   90.00
_cell.angle_beta   90.00
_cell.angle_gamma   90.00
#
_symmetry.space_group_name_H-M   'P 1'
#
loop_
_entity.id
_entity.type
_entity.pdbx_description
1 polymer ?
#
loop_
_entity_poly.entity_id
_entity_poly.type
_entity_poly.pdbx_seq_one_letter_code
_entity_poly.pdbx_strand_id
1 'polypeptide(L)'
;MSTPRTEREDLKGTTYELFILAISILSIVNLALEMVVAYRSQSWWLILYIDTALTIIFVADFIYRFTSAPSKRKYFFRGGGVFDLLGCLPGLRIFRLFRVVRAIRIIRRLGGARMLRELRGQFASGTLYAVVFIGITVLEFVGLAELYFEGDTGNITTGGDALWWGYVTATTVGYGDYYPETRGGRIVGVFMLTVGVA
;
A
#
# COMPACT_ATOMS: atom_id res chain seq x y z
N MET A 1 9.07 -16.74 33.79
CA MET A 1 9.57 -17.42 32.58
C MET A 1 8.64 -17.06 31.43
N SER A 2 8.98 -16.01 30.68
CA SER A 2 8.19 -15.53 29.55
C SER A 2 8.41 -16.47 28.37
N THR A 3 7.36 -17.15 27.94
CA THR A 3 7.36 -17.93 26.70
C THR A 3 7.77 -17.04 25.53
N PRO A 4 8.64 -17.50 24.61
CA PRO A 4 8.95 -16.73 23.41
C PRO A 4 7.67 -16.63 22.58
N ARG A 5 7.18 -15.41 22.36
CA ARG A 5 6.13 -15.14 21.37
C ARG A 5 6.65 -15.59 20.01
N THR A 6 6.09 -16.67 19.48
CA THR A 6 6.41 -17.15 18.14
C THR A 6 5.91 -16.12 17.11
N GLU A 7 6.70 -15.79 16.09
CA GLU A 7 6.34 -14.88 14.96
C GLU A 7 4.95 -15.18 14.33
N ARG A 8 4.43 -16.40 14.52
CA ARG A 8 3.07 -16.81 14.11
C ARG A 8 1.93 -16.08 14.84
N GLU A 9 2.16 -15.47 16.00
CA GLU A 9 1.15 -14.69 16.72
C GLU A 9 1.04 -13.24 16.20
N ASP A 10 2.13 -12.65 15.71
CA ASP A 10 2.14 -11.25 15.25
C ASP A 10 1.36 -11.05 13.94
N LEU A 11 1.31 -12.07 13.08
CA LEU A 11 0.50 -12.10 11.85
C LEU A 11 -1.01 -12.25 12.09
N LYS A 12 -1.43 -12.45 13.35
CA LYS A 12 -2.85 -12.46 13.77
C LYS A 12 -3.23 -11.29 14.66
N GLY A 13 -2.28 -10.36 14.90
CA GLY A 13 -2.52 -9.17 15.70
C GLY A 13 -3.40 -8.16 14.98
N THR A 14 -4.17 -7.37 15.74
CA THR A 14 -5.00 -6.29 15.16
C THR A 14 -4.19 -5.35 14.29
N THR A 15 -2.93 -5.08 14.63
CA THR A 15 -2.00 -4.26 13.84
C THR A 15 -1.86 -4.74 12.40
N TYR A 16 -1.73 -6.06 12.19
CA TYR A 16 -1.63 -6.62 10.84
C TYR A 16 -2.95 -6.45 10.07
N GLU A 17 -4.09 -6.68 10.73
CA GLU A 17 -5.40 -6.46 10.12
C GLU A 17 -5.63 -4.98 9.77
N LEU A 18 -5.13 -4.04 10.59
CA LEU A 18 -5.14 -2.60 10.30
C LEU A 18 -4.24 -2.26 9.12
N PHE A 19 -3.05 -2.85 9.02
CA PHE A 19 -2.17 -2.69 7.87
C PHE A 19 -2.85 -3.15 6.58
N ILE A 20 -3.38 -4.38 6.58
CA ILE A 20 -4.12 -4.95 5.46
C ILE A 20 -5.32 -4.07 5.09
N LEU A 21 -6.03 -3.52 6.07
CA LEU A 21 -7.12 -2.58 5.83
C LEU A 21 -6.61 -1.29 5.17
N ALA A 22 -5.51 -0.71 5.66
CA ALA A 22 -4.94 0.52 5.14
C ALA A 22 -4.52 0.37 3.67
N ILE A 23 -3.79 -0.69 3.32
CA ILE A 23 -3.43 -0.96 1.91
C ILE A 23 -4.66 -1.31 1.06
N SER A 24 -5.71 -1.91 1.64
CA SER A 24 -6.98 -2.14 0.94
C SER A 24 -7.69 -0.83 0.59
N ILE A 25 -7.66 0.14 1.51
CA ILE A 25 -8.19 1.48 1.27
C ILE A 25 -7.36 2.20 0.20
N LEU A 26 -6.02 2.17 0.29
CA LEU A 26 -5.15 2.76 -0.72
C LEU A 26 -5.43 2.17 -2.11
N SER A 27 -5.57 0.86 -2.22
CA SER A 27 -5.91 0.22 -3.49
C SER A 27 -7.29 0.64 -4.05
N ILE A 28 -8.26 0.94 -3.19
CA ILE A 28 -9.56 1.51 -3.62
C ILE A 28 -9.40 2.95 -4.10
N VAL A 29 -8.52 3.73 -3.45
CA VAL A 29 -8.15 5.07 -3.92
C VAL A 29 -7.50 4.98 -5.29
N ASN A 30 -6.60 4.03 -5.53
CA ASN A 30 -5.94 3.84 -6.82
C ASN A 30 -6.95 3.50 -7.93
N LEU A 31 -7.95 2.69 -7.60
CA LEU A 31 -9.06 2.41 -8.51
C LEU A 31 -9.82 3.70 -8.89
N ALA A 32 -10.01 4.63 -7.95
CA ALA A 32 -10.63 5.93 -8.23
C ALA A 32 -9.71 6.86 -9.02
N LEU A 33 -8.42 6.93 -8.67
CA LEU A 33 -7.41 7.72 -9.39
C LEU A 33 -7.29 7.27 -10.85
N GLU A 34 -7.32 5.98 -11.14
CA GLU A 34 -7.33 5.44 -12.50
C GLU A 34 -8.54 5.89 -13.34
N MET A 35 -9.64 6.30 -12.72
CA MET A 35 -10.81 6.83 -13.44
C MET A 35 -10.66 8.32 -13.76
N VAL A 36 -9.87 9.06 -12.98
CA VAL A 36 -9.71 10.51 -13.10
C VAL A 36 -8.48 10.87 -13.94
N VAL A 37 -7.40 10.10 -13.79
CA VAL A 37 -6.13 10.31 -14.51
C VAL A 37 -6.26 9.87 -15.96
N ALA A 38 -5.64 10.64 -16.87
CA ALA A 38 -5.66 10.35 -18.31
C ALA A 38 -5.09 8.94 -18.60
N TYR A 39 -5.84 8.15 -19.38
CA TYR A 39 -5.46 6.78 -19.72
C TYR A 39 -4.08 6.73 -20.40
N ARG A 40 -3.20 5.84 -19.93
CA ARG A 40 -1.81 5.65 -20.40
C ARG A 40 -0.87 6.87 -20.22
N SER A 41 -1.27 7.87 -19.44
CA SER A 41 -0.32 8.87 -18.94
C SER A 41 0.73 8.24 -18.00
N GLN A 42 1.78 8.97 -17.71
CA GLN A 42 2.86 8.49 -16.82
C GLN A 42 2.37 8.33 -15.38
N SER A 43 1.46 9.19 -14.92
CA SER A 43 0.76 9.04 -13.64
C SER A 43 -0.09 7.77 -13.61
N TRP A 44 -0.74 7.40 -14.72
CA TRP A 44 -1.49 6.14 -14.81
C TRP A 44 -0.58 4.91 -14.64
N TRP A 45 0.62 4.93 -15.23
CA TRP A 45 1.60 3.87 -15.07
C TRP A 45 2.13 3.76 -13.64
N LEU A 46 2.41 4.90 -12.99
CA LEU A 46 2.81 4.93 -11.58
C LEU A 46 1.75 4.28 -10.69
N ILE A 47 0.48 4.67 -10.84
CA ILE A 47 -0.64 4.08 -10.09
C ILE A 47 -0.73 2.57 -10.34
N LEU A 48 -0.52 2.14 -11.58
CA LEU A 48 -0.53 0.72 -11.93
C LEU A 48 0.63 -0.05 -11.26
N TYR A 49 1.84 0.51 -11.21
CA TYR A 49 2.97 -0.11 -10.53
C TYR A 49 2.70 -0.27 -9.03
N ILE A 50 2.16 0.77 -8.38
CA ILE A 50 1.78 0.70 -6.96
C ILE A 50 0.64 -0.32 -6.76
N ASP A 51 -0.44 -0.28 -7.55
CA ASP A 51 -1.55 -1.24 -7.42
C ASP A 51 -1.09 -2.68 -7.67
N THR A 52 -0.10 -2.88 -8.55
CA THR A 52 0.52 -4.19 -8.78
C THR A 52 1.30 -4.65 -7.54
N ALA A 53 2.09 -3.77 -6.92
CA ALA A 53 2.79 -4.07 -5.67
C ALA A 53 1.82 -4.40 -4.53
N LEU A 54 0.73 -3.62 -4.36
CA LEU A 54 -0.33 -3.92 -3.40
C LEU A 54 -1.00 -5.27 -3.68
N THR A 55 -1.23 -5.59 -4.96
CA THR A 55 -1.81 -6.87 -5.38
C THR A 55 -0.91 -8.05 -4.98
N ILE A 56 0.41 -7.92 -5.14
CA ILE A 56 1.37 -8.94 -4.69
C ILE A 56 1.26 -9.17 -3.18
N ILE A 57 1.14 -8.10 -2.38
CA ILE A 57 0.94 -8.19 -0.93
C ILE A 57 -0.37 -8.91 -0.61
N PHE A 58 -1.47 -8.60 -1.31
CA PHE A 58 -2.74 -9.29 -1.11
C PHE A 58 -2.70 -10.76 -1.47
N VAL A 59 -2.03 -11.12 -2.57
CA VAL A 59 -1.82 -12.52 -2.96
C VAL A 59 -1.04 -13.27 -1.88
N ALA A 60 0.03 -12.66 -1.36
CA ALA A 60 0.81 -13.24 -0.27
C ALA A 60 -0.03 -13.45 1.00
N ASP A 61 -0.81 -12.45 1.42
CA ASP A 61 -1.73 -12.56 2.55
C ASP A 61 -2.78 -13.66 2.32
N PHE A 62 -3.37 -13.74 1.12
CA PHE A 62 -4.33 -14.77 0.79
C PHE A 62 -3.72 -16.18 0.89
N ILE A 63 -2.53 -16.39 0.31
CA ILE A 63 -1.81 -17.68 0.37
C ILE A 63 -1.51 -18.04 1.83
N TYR A 64 -1.03 -17.08 2.63
CA TYR A 64 -0.76 -17.29 4.04
C TYR A 64 -2.01 -17.69 4.82
N ARG A 65 -3.13 -16.97 4.66
CA ARG A 65 -4.40 -17.27 5.32
C ARG A 65 -5.00 -18.60 4.87
N PHE A 66 -4.90 -18.91 3.58
CA PHE A 66 -5.41 -20.15 3.01
C PHE A 66 -4.64 -21.38 3.50
N THR A 67 -3.31 -21.30 3.56
CA THR A 67 -2.44 -22.40 4.01
C THR A 67 -2.47 -22.58 5.53
N SER A 68 -2.63 -21.50 6.29
CA SER A 68 -2.71 -21.53 7.75
C SER A 68 -4.10 -21.90 8.30
N ALA A 69 -5.13 -21.98 7.44
CA ALA A 69 -6.49 -22.28 7.88
C ALA A 69 -6.65 -23.76 8.28
N PRO A 70 -7.17 -24.08 9.49
CA PRO A 70 -7.39 -25.47 9.93
C PRO A 70 -8.33 -26.27 9.02
N SER A 71 -9.25 -25.59 8.34
CA SER A 71 -10.12 -26.20 7.33
C SER A 71 -10.23 -25.28 6.12
N LYS A 72 -9.53 -25.65 5.04
CA LYS A 72 -9.50 -24.91 3.77
C LYS A 72 -10.90 -24.65 3.22
N ARG A 73 -11.77 -25.67 3.27
CA ARG A 73 -13.16 -25.59 2.79
C ARG A 73 -13.99 -24.60 3.61
N LYS A 74 -13.84 -24.59 4.94
CA LYS A 74 -14.54 -23.63 5.81
C LYS A 74 -14.04 -22.20 5.56
N TYR A 75 -12.73 -21.99 5.42
CA TYR A 75 -12.18 -20.67 5.10
C TYR A 75 -12.67 -20.16 3.74
N PHE A 76 -12.59 -21.00 2.70
CA PHE A 76 -12.96 -20.61 1.34
C PHE A 76 -14.45 -20.31 1.19
N PHE A 77 -15.34 -21.23 1.60
CA PHE A 77 -16.79 -21.11 1.38
C PHE A 77 -17.55 -20.35 2.49
N ARG A 78 -17.08 -20.40 3.74
CA ARG A 78 -17.77 -19.75 4.88
C ARG A 78 -17.01 -18.56 5.47
N GLY A 79 -15.68 -18.52 5.33
CA GLY A 79 -14.83 -17.44 5.82
C GLY A 79 -14.68 -16.26 4.85
N GLY A 80 -15.19 -16.41 3.63
CA GLY A 80 -15.10 -15.41 2.56
C GLY A 80 -13.78 -15.40 1.80
N GLY A 81 -13.02 -16.51 1.83
CA GLY A 81 -11.78 -16.64 1.04
C GLY A 81 -11.98 -16.51 -0.47
N VAL A 82 -13.19 -16.77 -0.99
CA VAL A 82 -13.54 -16.50 -2.39
C VAL A 82 -13.38 -15.02 -2.73
N PHE A 83 -13.84 -14.11 -1.87
CA PHE A 83 -13.72 -12.68 -2.11
C PHE A 83 -12.28 -12.18 -2.00
N ASP A 84 -11.49 -12.79 -1.12
CA ASP A 84 -10.07 -12.49 -0.99
C ASP A 84 -9.34 -12.91 -2.27
N LEU A 85 -9.61 -14.12 -2.78
CA LEU A 85 -9.06 -14.61 -4.05
C LEU A 85 -9.46 -13.70 -5.22
N LEU A 86 -10.76 -13.39 -5.35
CA LEU A 86 -11.25 -12.53 -6.43
C LEU A 86 -10.60 -11.14 -6.37
N GLY A 87 -10.44 -10.55 -5.18
CA GLY A 87 -9.77 -9.26 -5.01
C GLY A 87 -8.27 -9.28 -5.35
N CYS A 88 -7.64 -10.46 -5.42
CA CYS A 88 -6.24 -10.64 -5.77
C CYS A 88 -5.99 -10.88 -7.26
N LEU A 89 -7.04 -11.19 -8.06
CA LEU A 89 -6.87 -11.52 -9.46
C LEU A 89 -6.46 -10.29 -10.29
N PRO A 90 -5.26 -10.28 -10.90
CA PRO A 90 -4.88 -9.22 -11.81
C PRO A 90 -5.67 -9.33 -13.12
N GLY A 91 -6.04 -8.19 -13.72
CA GLY A 91 -6.49 -8.13 -15.11
C GLY A 91 -7.95 -7.71 -15.34
N LEU A 92 -8.85 -7.79 -14.35
CA LEU A 92 -10.22 -7.31 -14.51
C LEU A 92 -10.56 -6.25 -13.44
N ARG A 93 -10.84 -5.02 -13.88
CA ARG A 93 -11.19 -3.89 -13.00
C ARG A 93 -12.34 -4.22 -12.05
N ILE A 94 -13.31 -5.00 -12.52
CA ILE A 94 -14.47 -5.44 -11.72
C ILE A 94 -14.06 -6.26 -10.49
N PHE A 95 -12.98 -7.05 -10.58
CA PHE A 95 -12.53 -7.88 -9.48
C PHE A 95 -11.87 -7.09 -8.35
N ARG A 96 -11.34 -5.89 -8.67
CA ARG A 96 -10.82 -4.97 -7.65
C ARG A 96 -11.92 -4.43 -6.73
N LEU A 97 -13.19 -4.43 -7.16
CA LEU A 97 -14.32 -4.08 -6.29
C LEU A 97 -14.47 -5.04 -5.09
N PHE A 98 -13.98 -6.29 -5.20
CA PHE A 98 -13.98 -7.21 -4.06
C PHE A 98 -13.02 -6.79 -2.93
N ARG A 99 -12.06 -5.88 -3.20
CA ARG A 99 -11.22 -5.25 -2.17
C ARG A 99 -12.06 -4.36 -1.24
N VAL A 100 -13.14 -3.75 -1.73
CA VAL A 100 -14.13 -3.03 -0.91
C VAL A 100 -14.84 -4.00 0.04
N VAL A 101 -15.28 -5.14 -0.47
CA VAL A 101 -15.94 -6.19 0.34
C VAL A 101 -15.00 -6.73 1.41
N ARG A 102 -13.71 -6.89 1.09
CA ARG A 102 -12.66 -7.23 2.04
C ARG A 102 -12.51 -6.17 3.14
N ALA A 103 -12.34 -4.90 2.78
CA ALA A 103 -12.22 -3.80 3.74
C ALA A 103 -13.42 -3.73 4.70
N ILE A 104 -14.65 -3.81 4.17
CA ILE A 104 -15.88 -3.83 4.98
C ILE A 104 -15.89 -5.01 5.95
N ARG A 105 -15.47 -6.20 5.51
CA ARG A 105 -15.42 -7.39 6.39
C ARG A 105 -14.39 -7.23 7.51
N ILE A 106 -13.21 -6.67 7.21
CA ILE A 106 -12.19 -6.42 8.23
C ILE A 106 -12.71 -5.42 9.27
N ILE A 107 -13.30 -4.31 8.84
CA ILE A 107 -13.92 -3.32 9.73
C ILE A 107 -15.00 -3.97 10.63
N ARG A 108 -15.89 -4.80 10.05
CA ARG A 108 -16.94 -5.50 10.80
C ARG A 108 -16.37 -6.52 11.80
N ARG A 109 -15.26 -7.20 11.47
CA ARG A 109 -14.61 -8.19 12.36
C ARG A 109 -13.86 -7.55 13.51
N LEU A 110 -13.13 -6.46 13.26
CA LEU A 110 -12.39 -5.74 14.28
C LEU A 110 -13.32 -4.98 15.24
N GLY A 111 -14.47 -4.53 14.75
CA GLY A 111 -15.43 -3.71 15.50
C GLY A 111 -14.89 -2.29 15.71
N GLY A 112 -15.56 -1.29 15.12
CA GLY A 112 -15.05 0.09 15.07
C GLY A 112 -14.61 0.69 16.41
N ALA A 113 -15.27 0.31 17.51
CA ALA A 113 -14.92 0.77 18.87
C ALA A 113 -13.66 0.11 19.46
N ARG A 114 -13.30 -1.12 19.06
CA ARG A 114 -12.04 -1.76 19.48
C ARG A 114 -10.87 -1.22 18.65
N MET A 115 -11.09 -0.96 17.35
CA MET A 115 -10.14 -0.29 16.47
C MET A 115 -9.70 1.09 17.01
N LEU A 116 -10.63 1.96 17.41
CA LEU A 116 -10.31 3.28 17.97
C LEU A 116 -9.48 3.21 19.27
N ARG A 117 -9.70 2.18 20.09
CA ARG A 117 -8.95 1.97 21.35
C ARG A 117 -7.55 1.44 21.10
N GLU A 118 -7.38 0.52 20.16
CA GLU A 118 -6.08 -0.08 19.85
C GLU A 118 -5.18 0.85 19.03
N LEU A 119 -5.77 1.71 18.17
CA LEU A 119 -5.04 2.83 17.56
C LEU A 119 -4.37 3.72 18.62
N ARG A 120 -5.00 3.97 19.76
CA ARG A 120 -4.37 4.77 20.83
C ARG A 120 -3.26 4.04 21.60
N GLY A 121 -3.22 2.70 21.60
CA GLY A 121 -2.35 1.91 22.47
C GLY A 121 -1.17 1.20 21.80
N GLN A 122 -1.21 0.98 20.48
CA GLN A 122 -0.29 0.05 19.80
C GLN A 122 0.60 0.66 18.72
N PHE A 123 0.60 1.99 18.52
CA PHE A 123 1.53 2.63 17.56
C PHE A 123 3.01 2.31 17.85
N ALA A 124 3.36 1.91 19.07
CA ALA A 124 4.73 1.51 19.43
C ALA A 124 5.14 0.09 19.02
N SER A 125 4.19 -0.82 18.72
CA SER A 125 4.50 -2.23 18.36
C SER A 125 4.27 -2.55 16.88
N GLY A 126 3.64 -1.63 16.12
CA GLY A 126 3.34 -1.78 14.70
C GLY A 126 4.28 -1.06 13.75
N THR A 127 5.45 -0.63 14.23
CA THR A 127 6.36 0.28 13.52
C THR A 127 6.67 -0.18 12.11
N LEU A 128 6.97 -1.47 11.89
CA LEU A 128 7.30 -1.98 10.55
C LEU A 128 6.14 -1.82 9.57
N TYR A 129 4.92 -2.25 9.93
CA TYR A 129 3.77 -2.15 9.04
C TYR A 129 3.39 -0.69 8.75
N ALA A 130 3.52 0.18 9.75
CA ALA A 130 3.32 1.62 9.58
C ALA A 130 4.36 2.22 8.63
N VAL A 131 5.64 1.91 8.80
CA VAL A 131 6.74 2.38 7.93
C VAL A 131 6.54 1.90 6.50
N VAL A 132 6.20 0.63 6.28
CA VAL A 132 5.92 0.10 4.94
C VAL A 132 4.72 0.81 4.31
N PHE A 133 3.63 0.99 5.06
CA PHE A 133 2.44 1.68 4.55
C PHE A 133 2.72 3.15 4.20
N ILE A 134 3.40 3.87 5.09
CA ILE A 134 3.80 5.26 4.87
C ILE A 134 4.75 5.36 3.68
N GLY A 135 5.74 4.47 3.59
CA GLY A 135 6.68 4.43 2.47
C GLY A 135 5.99 4.24 1.11
N ILE A 136 5.07 3.27 1.00
CA ILE A 136 4.28 3.07 -0.22
C ILE A 136 3.45 4.31 -0.55
N THR A 137 2.75 4.87 0.45
CA THR A 137 1.90 6.04 0.28
C THR A 137 2.71 7.25 -0.18
N VAL A 138 3.87 7.48 0.43
CA VAL A 138 4.74 8.61 0.11
C VAL A 138 5.33 8.45 -1.28
N LEU A 139 5.84 7.26 -1.64
CA LEU A 139 6.32 7.00 -3.00
C LEU A 139 5.24 7.24 -4.06
N GLU A 140 4.00 6.85 -3.78
CA GLU A 140 2.89 7.09 -4.69
C GLU A 140 2.56 8.58 -4.84
N PHE A 141 2.26 9.27 -3.74
CA PHE A 141 1.77 10.65 -3.81
C PHE A 141 2.85 11.68 -4.15
N VAL A 142 4.08 11.49 -3.66
CA VAL A 142 5.23 12.31 -4.06
C VAL A 142 5.56 12.05 -5.53
N GLY A 143 5.59 10.79 -5.96
CA GLY A 143 5.86 10.46 -7.36
C GLY A 143 4.81 11.03 -8.32
N LEU A 144 3.52 11.01 -7.94
CA LEU A 144 2.45 11.66 -8.71
C LEU A 144 2.63 13.18 -8.78
N ALA A 145 3.05 13.82 -7.69
CA ALA A 145 3.30 15.25 -7.65
C ALA A 145 4.53 15.64 -8.49
N GLU A 146 5.60 14.86 -8.45
CA GLU A 146 6.77 15.07 -9.31
C GLU A 146 6.40 14.93 -10.79
N LEU A 147 5.64 13.90 -11.17
CA LEU A 147 5.18 13.77 -12.55
C LEU A 147 4.33 14.96 -13.02
N TYR A 148 3.59 15.59 -12.11
CA TYR A 148 2.81 16.79 -12.42
C TYR A 148 3.69 18.02 -12.63
N PHE A 149 4.76 18.19 -11.85
CA PHE A 149 5.63 19.37 -11.93
C PHE A 149 6.78 19.21 -12.93
N GLU A 150 7.37 18.03 -13.03
CA GLU A 150 8.56 17.73 -13.81
C GLU A 150 8.25 17.11 -15.17
N GLY A 151 7.08 16.51 -15.36
CA GLY A 151 6.79 15.62 -16.50
C GLY A 151 7.04 16.23 -17.89
N ASP A 152 6.92 17.54 -18.04
CA ASP A 152 7.11 18.25 -19.31
C ASP A 152 8.47 18.95 -19.45
N THR A 153 9.17 19.23 -18.35
CA THR A 153 10.33 20.14 -18.35
C THR A 153 11.56 19.65 -17.60
N GLY A 154 11.40 18.64 -16.73
CA GLY A 154 12.47 18.07 -15.92
C GLY A 154 12.93 16.71 -16.42
N ASN A 155 13.73 16.04 -15.60
CA ASN A 155 14.24 14.70 -15.91
C ASN A 155 13.38 13.55 -15.35
N ILE A 156 12.45 13.82 -14.43
CA ILE A 156 11.50 12.84 -13.89
C ILE A 156 10.25 12.81 -14.78
N THR A 157 10.33 12.05 -15.87
CA THR A 157 9.29 12.08 -16.91
C THR A 157 8.36 10.87 -16.91
N THR A 158 8.82 9.71 -16.42
CA THR A 158 8.00 8.49 -16.40
C THR A 158 7.62 8.04 -15.00
N GLY A 159 6.54 7.26 -14.90
CA GLY A 159 6.14 6.66 -13.63
C GLY A 159 7.21 5.75 -13.02
N GLY A 160 8.07 5.16 -13.85
CA GLY A 160 9.23 4.40 -13.39
C GLY A 160 10.29 5.30 -12.77
N ASP A 161 10.63 6.41 -13.43
CA ASP A 161 11.63 7.37 -12.95
C ASP A 161 11.22 7.97 -11.61
N ALA A 162 9.94 8.35 -11.47
CA ALA A 162 9.39 8.91 -10.24
C ALA A 162 9.47 7.93 -9.06
N LEU A 163 9.17 6.64 -9.29
CA LEU A 163 9.29 5.61 -8.26
C LEU A 163 10.75 5.31 -7.91
N TRP A 164 11.62 5.24 -8.91
CA TRP A 164 13.05 5.00 -8.73
C TRP A 164 13.70 6.14 -7.93
N TRP A 165 13.53 7.38 -8.39
CA TRP A 165 13.99 8.57 -7.71
C TRP A 165 13.47 8.62 -6.27
N GLY A 166 12.16 8.44 -6.10
CA GLY A 166 11.55 8.44 -4.79
C GLY A 166 12.17 7.39 -3.87
N TYR A 167 12.35 6.16 -4.32
CA TYR A 167 12.93 5.10 -3.51
C TYR A 167 14.38 5.40 -3.11
N VAL A 168 15.21 5.84 -4.06
CA VAL A 168 16.62 6.19 -3.85
C VAL A 168 16.78 7.39 -2.92
N THR A 169 15.89 8.39 -3.02
CA THR A 169 15.89 9.57 -2.15
C THR A 169 15.38 9.24 -0.75
N ALA A 170 14.26 8.49 -0.62
CA ALA A 170 13.74 8.07 0.69
C ALA A 170 14.74 7.22 1.48
N THR A 171 15.51 6.38 0.78
CA THR A 171 16.56 5.55 1.40
C THR A 171 17.87 6.29 1.60
N THR A 172 17.92 7.60 1.31
CA THR A 172 19.10 8.48 1.44
C THR A 172 20.31 8.08 0.59
N VAL A 173 20.13 7.20 -0.39
CA VAL A 173 21.19 6.78 -1.31
C VAL A 173 21.56 7.91 -2.27
N GLY A 174 20.55 8.53 -2.90
CA GLY A 174 20.73 9.74 -3.71
C GLY A 174 21.74 9.63 -4.86
N TYR A 175 21.54 8.70 -5.80
CA TYR A 175 22.44 8.54 -6.97
C TYR A 175 22.59 9.81 -7.82
N GLY A 176 21.55 10.66 -7.87
CA GLY A 176 21.57 11.93 -8.61
C GLY A 176 21.37 11.80 -10.12
N ASP A 177 20.94 10.63 -10.59
CA ASP A 177 20.57 10.34 -11.97
C ASP A 177 19.21 10.96 -12.35
N TYR A 178 18.29 11.03 -11.39
CA TYR A 178 17.04 11.78 -11.47
C TYR A 178 16.94 12.75 -10.29
N TYR A 179 16.37 13.93 -10.51
CA TYR A 179 16.15 14.94 -9.47
C TYR A 179 15.19 16.05 -9.94
N PRO A 180 14.43 16.70 -9.03
CA PRO A 180 13.51 17.76 -9.40
C PRO A 180 14.24 19.03 -9.85
N GLU A 181 13.93 19.50 -11.06
CA GLU A 181 14.52 20.70 -11.65
C GLU A 181 13.63 21.92 -11.46
N THR A 182 12.31 21.74 -11.46
CA THR A 182 11.34 22.82 -11.32
C THR A 182 11.20 23.30 -9.88
N ARG A 183 10.65 24.50 -9.71
CA ARG A 183 10.34 25.05 -8.39
C ARG A 183 9.32 24.19 -7.64
N GLY A 184 8.32 23.68 -8.35
CA GLY A 184 7.27 22.84 -7.77
C GLY A 184 7.82 21.49 -7.31
N GLY A 185 8.56 20.80 -8.18
CA GLY A 185 9.22 19.54 -7.84
C GLY A 185 10.21 19.70 -6.69
N ARG A 186 11.01 20.77 -6.64
CA ARG A 186 11.90 21.01 -5.48
C ARG A 186 11.15 21.16 -4.15
N ILE A 187 9.97 21.78 -4.15
CA ILE A 187 9.13 21.87 -2.95
C ILE A 187 8.65 20.47 -2.53
N VAL A 188 8.22 19.66 -3.50
CA VAL A 188 7.82 18.25 -3.27
C VAL A 188 9.01 17.42 -2.74
N GLY A 189 10.19 17.57 -3.33
CA GLY A 189 11.44 16.95 -2.89
C GLY A 189 11.84 17.27 -1.44
N VAL A 190 11.56 18.47 -0.93
CA VAL A 190 11.80 18.79 0.49
C VAL A 190 10.95 17.92 1.42
N PHE A 191 9.68 17.70 1.08
CA PHE A 191 8.83 16.77 1.84
C PHE A 191 9.35 15.35 1.76
N MET A 192 9.82 14.93 0.58
CA MET A 192 10.37 13.59 0.37
C MET A 192 11.61 13.33 1.24
N LEU A 193 12.54 14.29 1.29
CA LEU A 193 13.73 14.21 2.14
C LEU A 193 13.38 14.19 3.62
N THR A 194 12.37 14.96 4.03
CA THR A 194 11.92 15.00 5.43
C THR A 194 11.37 13.64 5.86
N VAL A 195 10.59 12.98 5.00
CA VAL A 195 10.05 11.64 5.28
C VAL A 195 11.16 10.58 5.29
N GLY A 196 12.11 10.65 4.35
CA GLY A 196 13.19 9.66 4.27
C GLY A 196 14.13 9.65 5.48
N VAL A 197 14.27 10.78 6.17
CA VAL A 197 15.17 10.94 7.33
C VAL A 197 14.47 10.73 8.68
N ALA A 198 13.14 10.89 8.74
CA ALA A 198 12.33 10.81 9.96
C ALA A 198 12.03 9.37 10.41
#